data_AF-A0A426U2X1-F1
#
_entry.id   AF-A0A426U2X1-F1
#
_cell.length_a   1.000
_cell.length_b   1.000
_cell.length_c   1.000
_cell.angle_alpha   90.00
_cell.angle_beta   90.00
_cell.angle_gamma   90.00
#
_symmetry.space_group_name_H-M   'P 1'
#
loop_
_entity.id
_entity.type
_entity.pdbx_description
1 polymer ?
#
loop_
_entity_poly.entity_id
_entity_poly.type
_entity_poly.pdbx_seq_one_letter_code
_entity_poly.pdbx_strand_id
1 'polypeptide(L)'
;MSKPQDHVLGELFTVLHAQDRLLKQIVCDLDRAEQMLHSADDLSVPLHDLEQLLATLEADAEAGVLTADDIADFDPDAIPRLYAARYAALERTITQRRRHDWPALVRSSQAYLLANGVDPLTAYDALLTPADLQRLRNEAYDAQLRWDAWDYTLVGVSGLLAALTDVLLVGTPQTSPLTMWIKRYNSNTADDWFGRWARSLEKTCSVPYDAQVAFDGTRIPGMTGRSHRPQSLGHDPVLGFVFGVLDILRGTVSGFSYDHLQGRHSWIVLPSANPTSETNLISAILRHLGHLISDVATPQGLPAPLLSLFQGINAGSIGPKGRNIGQVARWMYLNGYDLRHFLVGGLTPAVIEIVLRAGIMLRHYAEHGEVTFTFDQNAKYRTMLLSAHGIAAMANGGKVALLQGNPLAINLAQWYAFIGYLIPSLHSWLFDAQRLRTEHIQKISAPVWDELLLNSTTLIRHVATQIDTTVTLQ
;
A
#
# COMPACT_ATOMS: atom_id res chain seq x y z
N MET A 1 -47.74 34.09 22.17
CA MET A 1 -46.88 34.72 21.14
C MET A 1 -45.57 35.13 21.81
N SER A 2 -44.60 34.22 21.88
CA SER A 2 -43.20 34.57 22.25
C SER A 2 -42.48 35.04 20.98
N LYS A 3 -41.64 36.07 21.11
CA LYS A 3 -41.01 36.75 19.97
C LYS A 3 -39.89 35.90 19.37
N PRO A 4 -39.68 35.94 18.04
CA PRO A 4 -38.63 35.20 17.32
C PRO A 4 -37.18 35.60 17.68
N GLN A 5 -36.97 36.59 18.56
CA GLN A 5 -35.65 37.00 19.03
C GLN A 5 -35.06 36.05 20.09
N ASP A 6 -35.89 35.35 20.86
CA ASP A 6 -35.43 34.45 21.93
C ASP A 6 -34.82 33.15 21.37
N HIS A 7 -35.21 32.75 20.16
CA HIS A 7 -34.72 31.52 19.54
C HIS A 7 -33.28 31.67 19.01
N VAL A 8 -32.97 32.82 18.40
CA VAL A 8 -31.62 33.14 17.87
C VAL A 8 -30.60 33.29 19.00
N LEU A 9 -31.00 33.86 20.14
CA LEU A 9 -30.13 33.95 21.33
C LEU A 9 -29.82 32.58 21.93
N GLY A 10 -30.79 31.64 21.91
CA GLY A 10 -30.58 30.26 22.33
C GLY A 10 -29.62 29.48 21.42
N GLU A 11 -29.71 29.68 20.10
CA GLU A 11 -28.78 29.09 19.14
C GLU A 11 -27.36 29.66 19.29
N LEU A 12 -27.24 30.99 19.47
CA LEU A 12 -25.95 31.65 19.68
C LEU A 12 -25.26 31.18 20.96
N PHE A 13 -26.03 31.01 22.05
CA PHE A 13 -25.53 30.49 23.32
C PHE A 13 -25.03 29.04 23.17
N THR A 14 -25.73 28.22 22.40
CA THR A 14 -25.34 26.83 22.13
C THR A 14 -24.05 26.76 21.32
N VAL A 15 -23.89 27.63 20.31
CA VAL A 15 -22.67 27.73 19.50
C VAL A 15 -21.48 28.21 20.35
N LEU A 16 -21.66 29.24 21.18
CA LEU A 16 -20.62 29.74 22.08
C LEU A 16 -20.20 28.69 23.11
N HIS A 17 -21.15 27.91 23.63
CA HIS A 17 -20.85 26.86 24.59
C HIS A 17 -20.17 25.64 23.96
N ALA A 18 -20.41 25.38 22.67
CA ALA A 18 -19.70 24.38 21.88
C ALA A 18 -18.26 24.84 21.55
N GLN A 19 -18.08 26.13 21.24
CA GLN A 19 -16.76 26.74 21.02
C GLN A 19 -15.90 26.73 22.30
N ASP A 20 -16.48 27.06 23.47
CA ASP A 20 -15.79 26.96 24.76
C ASP A 20 -15.35 25.52 25.08
N ARG A 21 -16.18 24.53 24.76
CA ARG A 21 -15.82 23.11 24.92
C ARG A 21 -14.68 22.68 23.99
N LEU A 22 -14.72 23.10 22.72
CA LEU A 22 -13.66 22.84 21.76
C LEU A 22 -12.34 23.50 22.18
N LEU A 23 -12.38 24.74 22.67
CA LEU A 23 -11.21 25.44 23.18
C LEU A 23 -10.60 24.73 24.39
N LYS A 24 -11.42 24.28 25.35
CA LYS A 24 -10.95 23.48 26.48
C LYS A 24 -10.32 22.16 26.07
N GLN A 25 -10.89 21.51 25.05
CA GLN A 25 -10.36 20.26 24.50
C GLN A 25 -9.00 20.48 23.83
N ILE A 26 -8.87 21.54 23.03
CA ILE A 26 -7.60 21.93 22.39
C ILE A 26 -6.54 22.23 23.44
N VAL A 27 -6.88 22.95 24.52
CA VAL A 27 -5.95 23.22 25.61
C VAL A 27 -5.50 21.93 26.30
N CYS A 28 -6.41 21.01 26.60
CA CYS A 28 -6.04 19.70 27.17
C CYS A 28 -5.17 18.85 26.22
N ASP A 29 -5.45 18.87 24.93
CA ASP A 29 -4.65 18.14 23.94
C ASP A 29 -3.27 18.78 23.75
N LEU A 30 -3.16 20.11 23.90
CA LEU A 30 -1.90 20.85 23.92
C LEU A 30 -1.06 20.52 25.16
N ASP A 31 -1.67 20.50 26.35
CA ASP A 31 -1.01 20.10 27.60
C ASP A 31 -0.50 18.65 27.52
N ARG A 32 -1.26 17.77 26.85
CA ARG A 32 -0.88 16.36 26.64
C ARG A 32 0.28 16.24 25.65
N ALA A 33 0.26 17.03 24.57
CA ALA A 33 1.36 17.10 23.61
C ALA A 33 2.63 17.66 24.27
N GLU A 34 2.50 18.66 25.14
CA GLU A 34 3.59 19.24 25.94
C GLU A 34 4.18 18.21 26.90
N GLN A 35 3.34 17.42 27.58
CA GLN A 35 3.82 16.29 28.41
C GLN A 35 4.55 15.21 27.60
N MET A 36 4.08 14.90 26.39
CA MET A 36 4.75 13.91 25.52
C MET A 36 6.08 14.45 24.98
N LEU A 37 6.17 15.75 24.67
CA LEU A 37 7.41 16.42 24.27
C LEU A 37 8.41 16.51 25.43
N HIS A 38 7.96 16.82 26.65
CA HIS A 38 8.80 16.77 27.84
C HIS A 38 9.38 15.37 28.10
N SER A 39 8.64 14.31 27.82
CA SER A 39 9.16 12.94 27.93
C SER A 39 10.15 12.55 26.83
N ALA A 40 10.15 13.25 25.70
CA ALA A 40 11.07 13.03 24.59
C ALA A 40 12.38 13.83 24.73
N ASP A 41 12.32 15.02 25.35
CA ASP A 41 13.49 15.87 25.62
C ASP A 41 14.43 15.32 26.71
N ASP A 42 13.93 14.42 27.57
CA ASP A 42 14.72 13.73 28.60
C ASP A 42 15.71 12.68 28.03
N LEU A 43 15.69 12.42 26.71
CA LEU A 43 16.50 11.36 26.07
C LEU A 43 17.52 11.84 25.02
N SER A 44 17.55 13.12 24.66
CA SER A 44 18.35 13.60 23.51
C SER A 44 19.53 14.53 23.83
N VAL A 45 19.80 14.85 25.10
CA VAL A 45 20.79 15.88 25.44
C VAL A 45 22.21 15.39 25.84
N PRO A 46 22.50 14.14 26.25
CA PRO A 46 23.87 13.79 26.65
C PRO A 46 24.55 12.75 25.75
N LEU A 47 24.43 12.82 24.41
CA LEU A 47 25.20 11.93 23.52
C LEU A 47 26.45 12.60 22.93
N HIS A 48 26.34 13.86 22.50
CA HIS A 48 27.48 14.56 21.88
C HIS A 48 28.53 15.03 22.90
N ASP A 49 28.10 15.54 24.05
CA ASP A 49 29.02 15.96 25.13
C ASP A 49 29.71 14.76 25.80
N LEU A 50 29.08 13.58 25.77
CA LEU A 50 29.63 12.33 26.33
C LEU A 50 30.65 11.69 25.38
N GLU A 51 30.43 11.77 24.07
CA GLU A 51 31.44 11.42 23.05
C GLU A 51 32.67 12.35 23.12
N GLN A 52 32.46 13.65 23.31
CA GLN A 52 33.57 14.60 23.44
C GLN A 52 34.37 14.39 24.73
N LEU A 53 33.70 14.10 25.85
CA LEU A 53 34.35 13.78 27.12
C LEU A 53 35.12 12.46 27.08
N LEU A 54 34.57 11.43 26.44
CA LEU A 54 35.27 10.14 26.23
C LEU A 54 36.51 10.33 25.35
N ALA A 55 36.43 11.12 24.28
CA ALA A 55 37.56 11.41 23.40
C ALA A 55 38.68 12.20 24.11
N THR A 56 38.33 13.11 25.01
CA THR A 56 39.33 13.82 25.83
C THR A 56 39.95 12.94 26.91
N LEU A 57 39.17 12.04 27.53
CA LEU A 57 39.68 11.10 28.52
C LEU A 57 40.59 10.02 27.91
N GLU A 58 40.31 9.57 26.68
CA GLU A 58 41.21 8.70 25.91
C GLU A 58 42.51 9.42 25.55
N ALA A 59 42.46 10.68 25.11
CA ALA A 59 43.64 11.46 24.77
C ALA A 59 44.54 11.75 25.98
N ASP A 60 43.95 12.03 27.14
CA ASP A 60 44.68 12.27 28.39
C ASP A 60 45.25 10.97 29.01
N ALA A 61 44.59 9.83 28.79
CA ALA A 61 45.10 8.52 29.17
C ALA A 61 46.26 8.03 28.26
N GLU A 62 46.24 8.36 26.96
CA GLU A 62 47.32 8.05 26.02
C GLU A 62 48.56 8.94 26.19
N ALA A 63 48.41 10.15 26.76
CA ALA A 63 49.51 11.09 26.99
C ALA A 63 50.40 10.77 28.22
N GLY A 64 50.07 9.75 29.02
CA GLY A 64 50.92 9.27 30.11
C GLY A 64 51.15 10.26 31.26
N VAL A 65 50.19 11.15 31.54
CA VAL A 65 50.30 12.21 32.56
C VAL A 65 49.59 11.81 33.86
N LEU A 66 49.92 10.64 34.40
CA LEU A 66 49.62 10.30 35.80
C LEU A 66 50.89 9.70 36.40
N THR A 67 51.64 10.51 37.11
CA THR A 67 52.77 10.03 37.90
C THR A 67 52.29 9.63 39.29
N ALA A 68 53.00 8.69 39.94
CA ALA A 68 52.60 8.17 41.25
C ALA A 68 52.56 9.25 42.37
N ASP A 69 53.11 10.43 42.13
CA ASP A 69 53.06 11.58 43.05
C ASP A 69 51.73 12.38 42.91
N ASP A 70 51.05 12.33 41.76
CA ASP A 70 49.77 13.05 41.54
C ASP A 70 48.59 12.40 42.29
N ILE A 71 48.74 11.13 42.68
CA ILE A 71 47.74 10.37 43.45
C ILE A 71 47.87 10.65 44.96
N ALA A 72 49.01 11.18 45.43
CA ALA A 72 49.24 11.42 46.86
C ALA A 72 48.54 12.70 47.38
N ASP A 73 48.29 13.69 46.51
CA ASP A 73 47.64 14.98 46.84
C ASP A 73 46.14 15.03 46.45
N PHE A 74 45.56 13.89 46.09
CA PHE A 74 44.16 13.81 45.69
C PHE A 74 43.23 13.94 46.91
N ASP A 75 42.60 15.11 47.07
CA ASP A 75 41.55 15.36 48.06
C ASP A 75 40.21 14.72 47.60
N PRO A 76 39.73 13.64 48.24
CA PRO A 76 38.52 12.94 47.84
C PRO A 76 37.25 13.81 47.93
N ASP A 77 37.28 14.88 48.73
CA ASP A 77 36.17 15.81 48.90
C ASP A 77 36.21 16.96 47.86
N ALA A 78 37.27 17.07 47.06
CA ALA A 78 37.34 18.05 45.99
C ALA A 78 36.37 17.76 44.84
N ILE A 79 36.16 16.48 44.50
CA ILE A 79 35.25 16.08 43.41
C ILE A 79 33.79 16.42 43.73
N PRO A 80 33.20 16.07 44.89
CA PRO A 80 31.83 16.46 45.24
C PRO A 80 31.64 17.98 45.27
N ARG A 81 32.65 18.75 45.73
CA ARG A 81 32.59 20.23 45.78
C ARG A 81 32.62 20.86 44.39
N LEU A 82 33.46 20.35 43.49
CA LEU A 82 33.49 20.76 42.08
C LEU A 82 32.17 20.43 41.38
N TYR A 83 31.61 19.25 41.66
CA TYR A 83 30.32 18.82 41.12
C TYR A 83 29.18 19.72 41.60
N ALA A 84 29.11 20.01 42.91
CA ALA A 84 28.10 20.91 43.47
C ALA A 84 28.21 22.34 42.94
N ALA A 85 29.43 22.86 42.79
CA ALA A 85 29.68 24.18 42.22
C ALA A 85 29.30 24.25 40.73
N ARG A 86 29.61 23.21 39.95
CA ARG A 86 29.20 23.10 38.54
C ARG A 86 27.70 22.91 38.39
N TYR A 87 27.07 22.13 39.25
CA TYR A 87 25.63 21.91 39.25
C TYR A 87 24.88 23.22 39.54
N ALA A 88 25.32 23.99 40.54
CA ALA A 88 24.74 25.31 40.84
C ALA A 88 24.95 26.33 39.70
N ALA A 89 26.08 26.27 39.00
CA ALA A 89 26.33 27.09 37.82
C ALA A 89 25.47 26.67 36.61
N LEU A 90 25.26 25.36 36.43
CA LEU A 90 24.37 24.82 35.40
C LEU A 90 22.92 25.18 35.71
N GLU A 91 22.48 25.05 36.96
CA GLU A 91 21.14 25.42 37.42
C GLU A 91 20.88 26.91 37.21
N ARG A 92 21.85 27.79 37.50
CA ARG A 92 21.78 29.22 37.14
C ARG A 92 21.69 29.46 35.63
N THR A 93 22.43 28.71 34.83
CA THR A 93 22.44 28.84 33.35
C THR A 93 21.13 28.33 32.74
N ILE A 94 20.59 27.22 33.27
CA ILE A 94 19.28 26.66 32.92
C ILE A 94 18.18 27.63 33.32
N THR A 95 18.28 28.25 34.50
CA THR A 95 17.31 29.26 34.97
C THR A 95 17.39 30.56 34.14
N GLN A 96 18.59 30.96 33.68
CA GLN A 96 18.78 32.08 32.76
C GLN A 96 18.31 31.78 31.32
N ARG A 97 18.46 30.53 30.85
CA ARG A 97 17.98 30.09 29.53
C ARG A 97 16.52 29.64 29.50
N ARG A 98 15.86 29.49 30.66
CA ARG A 98 14.40 29.37 30.82
C ARG A 98 13.60 30.62 30.41
N ARG A 99 14.14 31.45 29.52
CA ARG A 99 13.42 32.54 28.83
C ARG A 99 12.82 32.11 27.49
N HIS A 100 12.54 30.81 27.32
CA HIS A 100 11.67 30.31 26.27
C HIS A 100 10.64 29.33 26.85
N ASP A 101 9.94 29.74 27.92
CA ASP A 101 8.58 29.27 28.16
C ASP A 101 7.76 29.66 26.92
N TRP A 102 7.16 28.69 26.22
CA TRP A 102 6.40 28.94 24.99
C TRP A 102 5.32 30.01 25.22
N PRO A 103 4.51 29.95 26.30
CA PRO A 103 3.68 31.05 26.76
C PRO A 103 4.38 32.41 26.92
N ALA A 104 5.62 32.47 27.38
CA ALA A 104 6.37 33.73 27.50
C ALA A 104 6.83 34.27 26.14
N LEU A 105 7.21 33.40 25.21
CA LEU A 105 7.51 33.76 23.81
C LEU A 105 6.25 34.24 23.07
N VAL A 106 5.11 33.59 23.28
CA VAL A 106 3.82 34.00 22.72
C VAL A 106 3.43 35.37 23.28
N ARG A 107 3.54 35.58 24.59
CA ARG A 107 3.27 36.89 25.22
C ARG A 107 4.22 37.99 24.73
N SER A 108 5.51 37.70 24.57
CA SER A 108 6.48 38.70 24.08
C SER A 108 6.26 39.03 22.60
N SER A 109 5.90 38.03 21.79
CA SER A 109 5.55 38.21 20.38
C SER A 109 4.25 39.00 20.23
N GLN A 110 3.22 38.70 21.02
CA GLN A 110 1.96 39.47 21.05
C GLN A 110 2.19 40.92 21.50
N ALA A 111 3.03 41.13 22.52
CA ALA A 111 3.39 42.47 22.97
C ALA A 111 4.18 43.25 21.90
N TYR A 112 5.08 42.58 21.17
CA TYR A 112 5.81 43.16 20.04
C TYR A 112 4.87 43.53 18.88
N LEU A 113 3.92 42.66 18.53
CA LEU A 113 2.93 42.92 17.48
C LEU A 113 2.06 44.14 17.82
N LEU A 114 1.53 44.19 19.05
CA LEU A 114 0.76 45.34 19.55
C LEU A 114 1.57 46.63 19.55
N ALA A 115 2.83 46.58 19.96
CA ALA A 115 3.73 47.74 19.96
C ALA A 115 4.03 48.29 18.56
N ASN A 116 3.94 47.44 17.53
CA ASN A 116 4.14 47.82 16.13
C ASN A 116 2.81 48.00 15.36
N GLY A 117 1.67 48.08 16.06
CA GLY A 117 0.35 48.33 15.47
C GLY A 117 -0.24 47.18 14.67
N VAL A 118 0.27 45.96 14.84
CA VAL A 118 -0.23 44.73 14.21
C VAL A 118 -1.17 44.03 15.19
N ASP A 119 -2.42 43.77 14.79
CA ASP A 119 -3.39 43.08 15.64
C ASP A 119 -2.95 41.61 15.87
N PRO A 120 -2.68 41.18 17.11
CA PRO A 120 -2.24 39.82 17.42
C PRO A 120 -3.32 38.74 17.19
N LEU A 121 -4.57 39.12 16.92
CA LEU A 121 -5.64 38.22 16.49
C LEU A 121 -5.77 38.11 14.97
N THR A 122 -4.93 38.83 14.22
CA THR A 122 -4.85 38.70 12.76
C THR A 122 -4.47 37.27 12.42
N ALA A 123 -5.34 36.55 11.70
CA ALA A 123 -5.02 35.22 11.21
C ALA A 123 -3.71 35.26 10.43
N TYR A 124 -2.82 34.29 10.64
CA TYR A 124 -1.52 34.21 9.95
C TYR A 124 -1.66 34.36 8.42
N ASP A 125 -2.78 33.90 7.90
CA ASP A 125 -3.24 33.99 6.51
C ASP A 125 -3.22 35.42 5.96
N ALA A 126 -3.48 36.43 6.79
CA ALA A 126 -3.49 37.84 6.41
C ALA A 126 -2.09 38.47 6.37
N LEU A 127 -1.06 37.75 6.84
CA LEU A 127 0.36 38.10 6.67
C LEU A 127 0.97 37.49 5.40
N LEU A 128 0.20 36.67 4.67
CA LEU A 128 0.62 36.01 3.44
C LEU A 128 0.09 36.77 2.24
N THR A 129 0.92 36.95 1.20
CA THR A 129 0.44 37.52 -0.05
C THR A 129 -0.49 36.53 -0.76
N PRO A 130 -1.34 36.98 -1.71
CA PRO A 130 -2.10 36.07 -2.57
C PRO A 130 -1.21 35.06 -3.31
N ALA A 131 0.05 35.45 -3.62
CA ALA A 131 1.03 34.55 -4.22
C ALA A 131 1.52 33.48 -3.23
N ASP A 132 1.75 33.83 -1.96
CA ASP A 132 2.14 32.88 -0.91
C ASP A 132 1.01 31.90 -0.60
N LEU A 133 -0.24 32.39 -0.54
CA LEU A 133 -1.43 31.54 -0.38
C LEU A 133 -1.62 30.60 -1.59
N GLN A 134 -1.36 31.08 -2.80
CA GLN A 134 -1.41 30.25 -4.01
C GLN A 134 -0.29 29.20 -4.01
N ARG A 135 0.91 29.54 -3.53
CA ARG A 135 2.04 28.63 -3.40
C ARG A 135 1.77 27.54 -2.37
N LEU A 136 1.25 27.89 -1.18
CA LEU A 136 0.81 26.92 -0.17
C LEU A 136 -0.31 25.99 -0.69
N ARG A 137 -1.24 26.52 -1.49
CA ARG A 137 -2.28 25.69 -2.15
C ARG A 137 -1.70 24.76 -3.21
N ASN A 138 -0.64 25.17 -3.91
CA ASN A 138 0.04 24.35 -4.91
C ASN A 138 1.00 23.31 -4.28
N GLU A 139 1.45 23.54 -3.05
CA GLU A 139 2.30 22.64 -2.28
C GLU A 139 1.48 21.69 -1.37
N ALA A 140 0.18 21.94 -1.21
CA ALA A 140 -0.73 21.09 -0.46
C ALA A 140 -0.62 19.63 -0.93
N TYR A 141 -0.71 18.68 0.00
CA TYR A 141 -0.65 17.24 -0.27
C TYR A 141 -1.62 16.79 -1.38
N ASP A 142 -2.75 17.46 -1.54
CA ASP A 142 -3.72 17.14 -2.58
C ASP A 142 -3.30 17.63 -3.97
N ALA A 143 -2.41 18.63 -4.07
CA ALA A 143 -1.93 19.19 -5.32
C ALA A 143 -1.08 18.19 -6.11
N GLN A 144 -0.24 17.39 -5.45
CA GLN A 144 0.52 16.31 -6.09
C GLN A 144 -0.37 15.18 -6.64
N LEU A 145 -1.61 15.05 -6.16
CA LEU A 145 -2.58 14.09 -6.68
C LEU A 145 -3.41 14.63 -7.84
N ARG A 146 -3.30 15.93 -8.16
CA ARG A 146 -4.10 16.54 -9.22
C ARG A 146 -3.65 16.03 -10.59
N TRP A 147 -4.63 15.63 -11.37
CA TRP A 147 -4.45 15.24 -12.76
C TRP A 147 -4.67 16.44 -13.66
N ASP A 148 -3.83 16.55 -14.68
CA ASP A 148 -4.06 17.46 -15.79
C ASP A 148 -4.77 16.77 -16.96
N ALA A 149 -5.04 17.53 -18.02
CA ALA A 149 -5.74 17.03 -19.20
C ALA A 149 -5.02 15.84 -19.87
N TRP A 150 -3.67 15.80 -19.83
CA TRP A 150 -2.89 14.70 -20.39
C TRP A 150 -3.04 13.44 -19.55
N ASP A 151 -3.04 13.56 -18.23
CA ASP A 151 -3.23 12.43 -17.33
C ASP A 151 -4.61 11.79 -17.51
N TYR A 152 -5.67 12.61 -17.56
CA TYR A 152 -7.04 12.12 -17.85
C TYR A 152 -7.11 11.42 -19.21
N THR A 153 -6.46 11.99 -20.22
CA THR A 153 -6.43 11.40 -21.57
C THR A 153 -5.72 10.06 -21.56
N LEU A 154 -4.56 9.96 -20.91
CA LEU A 154 -3.79 8.72 -20.84
C LEU A 154 -4.53 7.61 -20.08
N VAL A 155 -5.18 7.95 -18.96
CA VAL A 155 -6.04 7.03 -18.19
C VAL A 155 -7.24 6.57 -19.03
N GLY A 156 -7.94 7.50 -19.67
CA GLY A 156 -9.10 7.19 -20.51
C GLY A 156 -8.74 6.30 -21.70
N VAL A 157 -7.68 6.65 -22.44
CA VAL A 157 -7.23 5.90 -23.61
C VAL A 157 -6.76 4.51 -23.21
N SER A 158 -5.92 4.37 -22.16
CA SER A 158 -5.43 3.07 -21.71
C SER A 158 -6.57 2.16 -21.22
N GLY A 159 -7.50 2.69 -20.40
CA GLY A 159 -8.67 1.95 -19.93
C GLY A 159 -9.60 1.52 -21.07
N LEU A 160 -9.85 2.40 -22.05
CA LEU A 160 -10.69 2.10 -23.21
C LEU A 160 -10.04 1.07 -24.15
N LEU A 161 -8.74 1.20 -24.45
CA LEU A 161 -8.00 0.24 -25.26
C LEU A 161 -7.97 -1.15 -24.61
N ALA A 162 -7.83 -1.21 -23.29
CA ALA A 162 -7.92 -2.46 -22.55
C ALA A 162 -9.33 -3.05 -22.58
N ALA A 163 -10.38 -2.22 -22.42
CA ALA A 163 -11.76 -2.68 -22.58
C ALA A 163 -12.03 -3.25 -23.98
N LEU A 164 -11.53 -2.60 -25.04
CA LEU A 164 -11.62 -3.11 -26.40
C LEU A 164 -10.85 -4.43 -26.57
N THR A 165 -9.67 -4.53 -25.98
CA THR A 165 -8.86 -5.77 -25.96
C THR A 165 -9.63 -6.91 -25.28
N ASP A 166 -10.28 -6.63 -24.15
CA ASP A 166 -11.07 -7.62 -23.40
C ASP A 166 -12.30 -8.11 -24.19
N VAL A 167 -12.97 -7.21 -24.92
CA VAL A 167 -14.15 -7.57 -25.73
C VAL A 167 -13.76 -8.29 -27.02
N LEU A 168 -12.75 -7.81 -27.74
CA LEU A 168 -12.42 -8.29 -29.08
C LEU A 168 -11.48 -9.50 -29.09
N LEU A 169 -10.50 -9.54 -28.19
CA LEU A 169 -9.45 -10.56 -28.18
C LEU A 169 -9.65 -11.59 -27.05
N VAL A 170 -10.03 -11.13 -25.85
CA VAL A 170 -10.21 -12.02 -24.70
C VAL A 170 -11.55 -12.73 -24.73
N GLY A 171 -12.66 -12.03 -24.96
CA GLY A 171 -13.99 -12.64 -25.14
C GLY A 171 -14.38 -13.61 -24.00
N THR A 172 -14.96 -14.76 -24.38
CA THR A 172 -15.13 -15.94 -23.51
C THR A 172 -14.21 -17.07 -24.00
N PRO A 173 -14.00 -18.15 -23.23
CA PRO A 173 -13.16 -19.27 -23.66
C PRO A 173 -13.56 -19.91 -25.00
N GLN A 174 -14.84 -19.80 -25.39
CA GLN A 174 -15.37 -20.36 -26.63
C GLN A 174 -15.26 -19.40 -27.83
N THR A 175 -15.24 -18.09 -27.59
CA THR A 175 -15.26 -17.09 -28.66
C THR A 175 -13.90 -16.46 -28.91
N SER A 176 -12.99 -16.55 -27.93
CA SER A 176 -11.66 -15.93 -27.99
C SER A 176 -10.78 -16.56 -29.08
N PRO A 177 -10.35 -15.80 -30.10
CA PRO A 177 -9.44 -16.31 -31.13
C PRO A 177 -8.09 -16.72 -30.53
N LEU A 178 -7.59 -15.95 -29.56
CA LEU A 178 -6.30 -16.23 -28.91
C LEU A 178 -6.37 -17.45 -28.00
N THR A 179 -7.45 -17.61 -27.23
CA THR A 179 -7.62 -18.81 -26.40
C THR A 179 -7.69 -20.06 -27.27
N MET A 180 -8.45 -20.01 -28.37
CA MET A 180 -8.52 -21.11 -29.31
C MET A 180 -7.17 -21.40 -29.97
N TRP A 181 -6.40 -20.36 -30.33
CA TRP A 181 -5.07 -20.51 -30.91
C TRP A 181 -4.10 -21.19 -29.93
N ILE A 182 -4.01 -20.74 -28.67
CA ILE A 182 -3.14 -21.35 -27.66
C ILE A 182 -3.55 -22.81 -27.39
N LYS A 183 -4.85 -23.12 -27.35
CA LYS A 183 -5.35 -24.48 -27.10
C LYS A 183 -5.04 -25.49 -28.22
N ARG A 184 -4.62 -25.04 -29.41
CA ARG A 184 -4.13 -25.94 -30.48
C ARG A 184 -2.83 -26.63 -30.09
N TYR A 185 -2.03 -25.99 -29.25
CA TYR A 185 -0.79 -26.56 -28.72
C TYR A 185 -1.13 -27.44 -27.52
N ASN A 186 -1.50 -28.69 -27.78
CA ASN A 186 -1.70 -29.70 -26.74
C ASN A 186 -0.83 -30.94 -26.97
N SER A 187 -0.44 -31.58 -25.87
CA SER A 187 0.47 -32.73 -25.81
C SER A 187 -0.11 -34.00 -26.44
N ASN A 188 -1.42 -34.07 -26.70
CA ASN A 188 -2.04 -35.24 -27.34
C ASN A 188 -1.87 -35.23 -28.86
N THR A 189 -1.72 -34.04 -29.46
CA THR A 189 -1.62 -33.88 -30.91
C THR A 189 -0.22 -33.50 -31.38
N ALA A 190 0.62 -32.95 -30.49
CA ALA A 190 1.97 -32.53 -30.82
C ALA A 190 2.98 -33.68 -30.68
N ASP A 191 3.68 -34.02 -31.77
CA ASP A 191 4.88 -34.87 -31.75
C ASP A 191 6.18 -34.06 -31.92
N ASP A 192 6.17 -32.83 -31.40
CA ASP A 192 7.37 -32.02 -31.29
C ASP A 192 8.15 -32.38 -30.00
N TRP A 193 9.30 -31.71 -29.82
CA TRP A 193 10.15 -31.94 -28.66
C TRP A 193 9.42 -31.65 -27.34
N PHE A 194 8.57 -30.62 -27.31
CA PHE A 194 7.84 -30.19 -26.13
C PHE A 194 6.77 -31.21 -25.74
N GLY A 195 5.98 -31.71 -26.71
CA GLY A 195 5.00 -32.76 -26.47
C GLY A 195 5.62 -34.04 -25.92
N ARG A 196 6.78 -34.46 -26.45
CA ARG A 196 7.54 -35.61 -25.90
C ARG A 196 8.03 -35.35 -24.48
N TRP A 197 8.57 -34.15 -24.23
CA TRP A 197 9.06 -33.77 -22.91
C TRP A 197 7.92 -33.72 -21.87
N ALA A 198 6.79 -33.10 -22.19
CA ALA A 198 5.61 -33.04 -21.34
C ALA A 198 5.06 -34.44 -21.00
N ARG A 199 5.01 -35.36 -21.98
CA ARG A 199 4.62 -36.77 -21.75
C ARG A 199 5.62 -37.54 -20.88
N SER A 200 6.90 -37.17 -20.94
CA SER A 200 7.93 -37.74 -20.05
C SER A 200 7.69 -37.27 -18.61
N LEU A 201 7.46 -35.97 -18.42
CA LEU A 201 7.15 -35.38 -17.12
C LEU A 201 5.87 -35.95 -16.51
N GLU A 202 4.82 -36.19 -17.28
CA GLU A 202 3.58 -36.83 -16.80
C GLU A 202 3.86 -38.21 -16.17
N LYS A 203 4.79 -38.97 -16.76
CA LYS A 203 5.17 -40.31 -16.28
C LYS A 203 6.13 -40.27 -15.09
N THR A 204 7.12 -39.39 -15.12
CA THR A 204 8.17 -39.32 -14.08
C THR A 204 7.70 -38.54 -12.85
N CYS A 205 6.87 -37.51 -13.05
CA CYS A 205 6.32 -36.63 -12.02
C CYS A 205 4.86 -36.96 -11.74
N SER A 206 4.56 -38.24 -11.48
CA SER A 206 3.29 -38.63 -10.84
C SER A 206 3.15 -37.90 -9.49
N VAL A 207 1.96 -37.71 -8.93
CA VAL A 207 1.77 -37.00 -7.64
C VAL A 207 0.55 -37.57 -6.94
N PRO A 208 0.46 -37.50 -5.60
CA PRO A 208 -0.61 -38.17 -4.87
C PRO A 208 -1.95 -37.44 -5.04
N TYR A 209 -1.92 -36.12 -5.19
CA TYR A 209 -3.08 -35.26 -5.36
C TYR A 209 -3.78 -35.39 -6.73
N ASP A 210 -3.21 -36.18 -7.65
CA ASP A 210 -3.82 -36.56 -8.94
C ASP A 210 -4.82 -37.74 -8.78
N ALA A 211 -4.78 -38.43 -7.63
CA ALA A 211 -5.67 -39.55 -7.34
C ALA A 211 -7.14 -39.11 -7.17
N GLN A 212 -8.06 -39.88 -7.76
CA GLN A 212 -9.52 -39.68 -7.66
C GLN A 212 -10.17 -40.55 -6.58
N VAL A 213 -9.34 -41.37 -5.92
CA VAL A 213 -9.73 -42.36 -4.91
C VAL A 213 -8.84 -42.18 -3.68
N ALA A 214 -9.45 -42.33 -2.50
CA ALA A 214 -8.73 -42.38 -1.25
C ALA A 214 -8.03 -43.74 -1.07
N PHE A 215 -7.13 -43.82 -0.09
CA PHE A 215 -6.34 -45.01 0.22
C PHE A 215 -7.16 -46.30 0.44
N ASP A 216 -8.38 -46.17 0.98
CA ASP A 216 -9.30 -47.29 1.20
C ASP A 216 -10.06 -47.73 -0.07
N GLY A 217 -9.74 -47.15 -1.23
CA GLY A 217 -10.38 -47.42 -2.51
C GLY A 217 -11.70 -46.68 -2.73
N THR A 218 -12.14 -45.86 -1.78
CA THR A 218 -13.37 -45.07 -1.95
C THR A 218 -13.15 -43.92 -2.93
N ARG A 219 -14.12 -43.68 -3.83
CA ARG A 219 -14.07 -42.54 -4.76
C ARG A 219 -14.34 -41.25 -4.02
N ILE A 220 -13.50 -40.25 -4.26
CA ILE A 220 -13.70 -38.91 -3.72
C ILE A 220 -14.90 -38.27 -4.44
N PRO A 221 -15.97 -37.85 -3.71
CA PRO A 221 -17.19 -37.35 -4.35
C PRO A 221 -16.93 -36.20 -5.32
N GLY A 222 -17.49 -36.32 -6.52
CA GLY A 222 -17.40 -35.32 -7.58
C GLY A 222 -16.07 -35.27 -8.34
N MET A 223 -15.00 -35.94 -7.87
CA MET A 223 -13.74 -36.06 -8.60
C MET A 223 -13.86 -37.11 -9.70
N THR A 224 -13.52 -36.71 -10.92
CA THR A 224 -13.50 -37.53 -12.14
C THR A 224 -12.30 -37.10 -12.99
N GLY A 225 -11.99 -37.82 -14.07
CA GLY A 225 -10.95 -37.42 -15.03
C GLY A 225 -11.10 -36.01 -15.62
N ARG A 226 -12.28 -35.37 -15.49
CA ARG A 226 -12.50 -33.97 -15.91
C ARG A 226 -12.55 -32.96 -14.78
N SER A 227 -12.71 -33.40 -13.54
CA SER A 227 -13.01 -32.52 -12.40
C SER A 227 -12.06 -32.66 -11.21
N HIS A 228 -11.14 -33.63 -11.22
CA HIS A 228 -10.13 -33.73 -10.16
C HIS A 228 -9.20 -32.51 -10.11
N ARG A 229 -8.74 -32.01 -11.27
CA ARG A 229 -7.86 -30.83 -11.34
C ARG A 229 -8.39 -29.56 -10.67
N PRO A 230 -9.62 -29.08 -10.94
CA PRO A 230 -10.13 -27.92 -10.23
C PRO A 230 -10.36 -28.24 -8.76
N GLN A 231 -10.74 -29.47 -8.42
CA GLN A 231 -11.12 -29.85 -7.05
C GLN A 231 -9.93 -30.11 -6.13
N SER A 232 -8.79 -30.55 -6.66
CA SER A 232 -7.55 -30.79 -5.92
C SER A 232 -6.68 -29.53 -5.99
N LEU A 233 -6.35 -28.96 -4.83
CA LEU A 233 -5.56 -27.70 -4.78
C LEU A 233 -4.14 -27.89 -5.31
N GLY A 234 -3.65 -29.14 -5.38
CA GLY A 234 -2.36 -29.47 -5.96
C GLY A 234 -2.22 -29.11 -7.46
N HIS A 235 -3.32 -28.96 -8.21
CA HIS A 235 -3.24 -28.50 -9.60
C HIS A 235 -3.42 -26.97 -9.75
N ASP A 236 -3.66 -26.23 -8.67
CA ASP A 236 -3.73 -24.76 -8.78
C ASP A 236 -2.33 -24.17 -9.02
N PRO A 237 -2.13 -23.30 -10.02
CA PRO A 237 -0.80 -22.75 -10.36
C PRO A 237 -0.12 -21.97 -9.23
N VAL A 238 -0.88 -21.45 -8.27
CA VAL A 238 -0.36 -20.69 -7.11
C VAL A 238 -0.43 -21.54 -5.86
N LEU A 239 -1.60 -22.10 -5.57
CA LEU A 239 -1.82 -22.83 -4.32
C LEU A 239 -1.17 -24.22 -4.33
N GLY A 240 -0.90 -24.78 -5.51
CA GLY A 240 -0.18 -26.03 -5.67
C GLY A 240 1.21 -26.01 -5.05
N PHE A 241 1.91 -24.87 -5.08
CA PHE A 241 3.22 -24.74 -4.44
C PHE A 241 3.18 -24.87 -2.92
N VAL A 242 2.00 -24.67 -2.32
CA VAL A 242 1.76 -24.92 -0.89
C VAL A 242 1.12 -26.29 -0.70
N PHE A 243 -0.11 -26.48 -1.18
CA PHE A 243 -0.90 -27.67 -0.92
C PHE A 243 -0.39 -28.89 -1.70
N GLY A 244 0.00 -28.73 -2.96
CA GLY A 244 0.55 -29.82 -3.78
C GLY A 244 1.88 -30.33 -3.25
N VAL A 245 2.78 -29.43 -2.82
CA VAL A 245 4.04 -29.83 -2.18
C VAL A 245 3.80 -30.54 -0.86
N LEU A 246 2.88 -30.03 -0.01
CA LEU A 246 2.50 -30.69 1.23
C LEU A 246 1.87 -32.07 0.99
N ASP A 247 1.02 -32.18 -0.02
CA ASP A 247 0.38 -33.43 -0.43
C ASP A 247 1.41 -34.46 -0.91
N ILE A 248 2.43 -34.05 -1.67
CA ILE A 248 3.56 -34.91 -2.06
C ILE A 248 4.32 -35.40 -0.82
N LEU A 249 4.63 -34.52 0.13
CA LEU A 249 5.38 -34.90 1.34
C LEU A 249 4.58 -35.81 2.28
N ARG A 250 3.25 -35.69 2.30
CA ARG A 250 2.35 -36.43 3.21
C ARG A 250 1.67 -37.63 2.55
N GLY A 251 1.77 -37.78 1.23
CA GLY A 251 1.01 -38.78 0.48
C GLY A 251 -0.50 -38.56 0.51
N THR A 252 -0.95 -37.30 0.54
CA THR A 252 -2.37 -36.92 0.68
C THR A 252 -2.93 -36.27 -0.58
N VAL A 253 -4.24 -36.05 -0.59
CA VAL A 253 -4.97 -35.19 -1.53
C VAL A 253 -5.72 -34.14 -0.72
N SER A 254 -5.41 -32.87 -0.93
CA SER A 254 -6.05 -31.72 -0.29
C SER A 254 -6.90 -30.93 -1.29
N GLY A 255 -8.15 -30.65 -0.94
CA GLY A 255 -9.04 -29.87 -1.81
C GLY A 255 -10.51 -29.95 -1.45
N PHE A 256 -11.37 -29.99 -2.46
CA PHE A 256 -12.82 -29.97 -2.29
C PHE A 256 -13.49 -31.20 -2.92
N SER A 257 -14.24 -31.96 -2.12
CA SER A 257 -15.23 -32.90 -2.64
C SER A 257 -16.47 -32.14 -3.13
N TYR A 258 -17.27 -32.75 -4.01
CA TYR A 258 -18.55 -32.21 -4.44
C TYR A 258 -19.67 -33.25 -4.32
N ASP A 259 -20.62 -32.97 -3.45
CA ASP A 259 -21.85 -33.75 -3.32
C ASP A 259 -22.85 -33.28 -4.39
N HIS A 260 -23.14 -34.16 -5.35
CA HIS A 260 -24.09 -33.90 -6.43
C HIS A 260 -25.55 -33.81 -5.96
N LEU A 261 -25.91 -34.48 -4.86
CA LEU A 261 -27.26 -34.47 -4.31
C LEU A 261 -27.53 -33.17 -3.55
N GLN A 262 -26.57 -32.74 -2.74
CA GLN A 262 -26.70 -31.53 -1.94
C GLN A 262 -26.29 -30.26 -2.72
N GLY A 263 -25.53 -30.41 -3.81
CA GLY A 263 -24.99 -29.30 -4.57
C GLY A 263 -23.91 -28.51 -3.81
N ARG A 264 -23.19 -29.16 -2.90
CA ARG A 264 -22.25 -28.51 -1.97
C ARG A 264 -20.85 -29.06 -2.13
N HIS A 265 -19.88 -28.18 -1.98
CA HIS A 265 -18.48 -28.54 -1.87
C HIS A 265 -18.08 -28.62 -0.39
N SER A 266 -17.25 -29.60 -0.04
CA SER A 266 -16.73 -29.77 1.31
C SER A 266 -15.22 -29.93 1.25
N TRP A 267 -14.52 -29.20 2.12
CA TRP A 267 -13.08 -29.33 2.29
C TRP A 267 -12.71 -30.75 2.72
N ILE A 268 -11.67 -31.31 2.09
CA ILE A 268 -11.16 -32.64 2.37
C ILE A 268 -9.64 -32.64 2.39
N VAL A 269 -9.09 -33.49 3.26
CA VAL A 269 -7.70 -33.94 3.22
C VAL A 269 -7.73 -35.44 3.45
N LEU A 270 -7.38 -36.22 2.44
CA LEU A 270 -7.49 -37.68 2.48
C LEU A 270 -6.15 -38.33 2.11
N PRO A 271 -5.78 -39.47 2.73
CA PRO A 271 -4.68 -40.28 2.24
C PRO A 271 -4.94 -40.72 0.78
N SER A 272 -3.98 -40.51 -0.10
CA SER A 272 -4.10 -40.88 -1.51
C SER A 272 -3.96 -42.39 -1.71
N ALA A 273 -4.68 -42.96 -2.68
CA ALA A 273 -4.46 -44.34 -3.12
C ALA A 273 -3.11 -44.56 -3.82
N ASN A 274 -2.48 -43.47 -4.30
CA ASN A 274 -1.15 -43.47 -4.90
C ASN A 274 -0.21 -42.62 -4.04
N PRO A 275 0.06 -43.03 -2.78
CA PRO A 275 0.93 -42.25 -1.92
C PRO A 275 2.34 -42.27 -2.51
N THR A 276 2.90 -41.09 -2.76
CA THR A 276 4.28 -40.96 -3.18
C THR A 276 5.09 -40.52 -1.98
N SER A 277 6.03 -41.36 -1.55
CA SER A 277 6.86 -41.14 -0.38
C SER A 277 8.14 -40.37 -0.75
N GLU A 278 7.99 -39.13 -1.23
CA GLU A 278 9.12 -38.22 -1.36
C GLU A 278 9.46 -37.65 0.02
N THR A 279 10.68 -37.88 0.50
CA THR A 279 11.10 -37.42 1.84
C THR A 279 11.77 -36.05 1.82
N ASN A 280 12.14 -35.53 0.64
CA ASN A 280 12.89 -34.27 0.49
C ASN A 280 12.02 -33.16 -0.11
N LEU A 281 12.01 -31.99 0.54
CA LEU A 281 11.30 -30.79 0.09
C LEU A 281 11.70 -30.35 -1.33
N ILE A 282 13.00 -30.35 -1.66
CA ILE A 282 13.47 -29.94 -3.00
C ILE A 282 12.96 -30.91 -4.06
N SER A 283 13.01 -32.21 -3.78
CA SER A 283 12.46 -33.24 -4.68
C SER A 283 10.95 -33.04 -4.88
N ALA A 284 10.22 -32.78 -3.80
CA ALA A 284 8.80 -32.51 -3.84
C ALA A 284 8.46 -31.26 -4.69
N ILE A 285 9.23 -30.17 -4.55
CA ILE A 285 9.06 -28.95 -5.36
C ILE A 285 9.34 -29.23 -6.85
N LEU A 286 10.43 -29.92 -7.18
CA LEU A 286 10.78 -30.23 -8.57
C LEU A 286 9.75 -31.16 -9.22
N ARG A 287 9.27 -32.15 -8.46
CA ARG A 287 8.24 -33.09 -8.90
C ARG A 287 6.90 -32.39 -9.10
N HIS A 288 6.52 -31.51 -8.17
CA HIS A 288 5.33 -30.67 -8.31
C HIS A 288 5.40 -29.79 -9.57
N LEU A 289 6.53 -29.11 -9.78
CA LEU A 289 6.75 -28.27 -10.96
C LEU A 289 6.66 -29.09 -12.25
N GLY A 290 7.32 -30.25 -12.31
CA GLY A 290 7.26 -31.16 -13.45
C GLY A 290 5.83 -31.60 -13.78
N HIS A 291 5.04 -31.94 -12.75
CA HIS A 291 3.64 -32.32 -12.89
C HIS A 291 2.76 -31.17 -13.41
N LEU A 292 2.94 -29.95 -12.89
CA LEU A 292 2.20 -28.79 -13.40
C LEU A 292 2.51 -28.51 -14.86
N ILE A 293 3.79 -28.60 -15.27
CA ILE A 293 4.21 -28.39 -16.66
C ILE A 293 3.53 -29.41 -17.60
N SER A 294 3.48 -30.70 -17.22
CA SER A 294 2.81 -31.70 -18.05
C SER A 294 1.32 -31.41 -18.19
N ASP A 295 0.67 -30.97 -17.11
CA ASP A 295 -0.76 -30.65 -17.10
C ASP A 295 -1.15 -29.42 -17.93
N VAL A 296 -0.30 -28.38 -17.99
CA VAL A 296 -0.53 -27.18 -18.84
C VAL A 296 -0.73 -27.57 -20.30
N ALA A 297 0.05 -28.55 -20.77
CA ALA A 297 0.04 -29.01 -22.15
C ALA A 297 -1.16 -29.91 -22.47
N THR A 298 -1.93 -30.38 -21.48
CA THR A 298 -3.06 -31.27 -21.73
C THR A 298 -4.26 -30.52 -22.36
N PRO A 299 -5.20 -31.24 -23.01
CA PRO A 299 -6.39 -30.60 -23.58
C PRO A 299 -7.22 -29.82 -22.56
N GLN A 300 -7.32 -30.28 -21.31
CA GLN A 300 -8.06 -29.55 -20.26
C GLN A 300 -7.25 -28.41 -19.62
N GLY A 301 -5.91 -28.54 -19.53
CA GLY A 301 -5.05 -27.55 -18.89
C GLY A 301 -5.22 -27.48 -17.37
N LEU A 302 -4.45 -26.59 -16.74
CA LEU A 302 -4.56 -26.27 -15.32
C LEU A 302 -5.73 -25.31 -15.04
N PRO A 303 -6.31 -25.31 -13.83
CA PRO A 303 -7.26 -24.28 -13.41
C PRO A 303 -6.62 -22.88 -13.46
N ALA A 304 -7.46 -21.85 -13.63
CA ALA A 304 -6.99 -20.48 -13.47
C ALA A 304 -6.51 -20.26 -12.02
N PRO A 305 -5.47 -19.45 -11.79
CA PRO A 305 -4.92 -19.21 -10.45
C PRO A 305 -6.01 -18.81 -9.46
N LEU A 306 -6.00 -19.44 -8.28
CA LEU A 306 -6.94 -19.21 -7.16
C LEU A 306 -8.41 -19.57 -7.44
N LEU A 307 -8.77 -19.96 -8.68
CA LEU A 307 -10.15 -20.36 -9.02
C LEU A 307 -10.60 -21.56 -8.19
N SER A 308 -9.68 -22.46 -7.84
CA SER A 308 -9.96 -23.65 -7.05
C SER A 308 -10.48 -23.33 -5.65
N LEU A 309 -10.08 -22.20 -5.03
CA LEU A 309 -10.56 -21.78 -3.71
C LEU A 309 -12.03 -21.38 -3.71
N PHE A 310 -12.53 -20.83 -4.81
CA PHE A 310 -13.93 -20.42 -4.90
C PHE A 310 -14.88 -21.61 -4.74
N GLN A 311 -14.43 -22.85 -4.97
CA GLN A 311 -15.20 -24.05 -4.65
C GLN A 311 -15.56 -24.17 -3.18
N GLY A 312 -14.77 -23.64 -2.26
CA GLY A 312 -15.11 -23.60 -0.83
C GLY A 312 -16.31 -22.70 -0.50
N ILE A 313 -16.74 -21.83 -1.41
CA ILE A 313 -17.79 -20.84 -1.17
C ILE A 313 -19.15 -21.40 -1.63
N ASN A 314 -19.88 -21.98 -0.68
CA ASN A 314 -21.24 -22.54 -0.90
C ASN A 314 -22.36 -21.49 -0.77
N ALA A 315 -22.09 -20.23 -1.10
CA ALA A 315 -23.03 -19.12 -0.99
C ALA A 315 -23.44 -18.56 -2.35
N GLY A 316 -24.59 -17.88 -2.38
CA GLY A 316 -25.14 -17.23 -3.58
C GLY A 316 -25.99 -18.14 -4.46
N SER A 317 -26.70 -17.51 -5.40
CA SER A 317 -27.53 -18.18 -6.42
C SER A 317 -27.33 -17.45 -7.74
N ILE A 318 -26.57 -18.06 -8.65
CA ILE A 318 -26.09 -17.44 -9.89
C ILE A 318 -26.60 -18.22 -11.10
N GLY A 319 -27.21 -17.48 -12.03
CA GLY A 319 -27.71 -17.98 -13.30
C GLY A 319 -28.98 -18.85 -13.19
N PRO A 320 -29.47 -19.39 -14.32
CA PRO A 320 -30.77 -20.06 -14.38
C PRO A 320 -30.89 -21.32 -13.52
N LYS A 321 -29.75 -21.96 -13.18
CA LYS A 321 -29.70 -23.16 -12.35
C LYS A 321 -29.46 -22.86 -10.86
N GLY A 322 -29.50 -21.59 -10.46
CA GLY A 322 -29.31 -21.17 -9.06
C GLY A 322 -28.02 -21.68 -8.44
N ARG A 323 -26.90 -21.62 -9.17
CA ARG A 323 -25.63 -22.21 -8.73
C ARG A 323 -24.98 -21.33 -7.66
N ASN A 324 -24.42 -21.94 -6.61
CA ASN A 324 -23.54 -21.21 -5.69
C ASN A 324 -22.18 -20.89 -6.34
N ILE A 325 -21.40 -20.01 -5.70
CA ILE A 325 -20.09 -19.56 -6.20
C ILE A 325 -19.16 -20.74 -6.51
N GLY A 326 -19.11 -21.74 -5.63
CA GLY A 326 -18.28 -22.92 -5.86
C GLY A 326 -18.69 -23.76 -7.06
N GLN A 327 -20.00 -23.94 -7.26
CA GLN A 327 -20.54 -24.60 -8.45
C GLN A 327 -20.25 -23.80 -9.73
N VAL A 328 -20.28 -22.46 -9.65
CA VAL A 328 -19.91 -21.60 -10.77
C VAL A 328 -18.43 -21.76 -11.11
N ALA A 329 -17.52 -21.73 -10.12
CA ALA A 329 -16.09 -21.90 -10.35
C ALA A 329 -15.76 -23.27 -11.00
N ARG A 330 -16.34 -24.35 -10.47
CA ARG A 330 -16.23 -25.70 -11.06
C ARG A 330 -16.78 -25.71 -12.49
N TRP A 331 -17.94 -25.09 -12.72
CA TRP A 331 -18.56 -25.02 -14.05
C TRP A 331 -17.73 -24.20 -15.03
N MET A 332 -17.14 -23.07 -14.61
CA MET A 332 -16.27 -22.24 -15.46
C MET A 332 -15.09 -23.06 -15.99
N TYR A 333 -14.37 -23.75 -15.10
CA TYR A 333 -13.25 -24.61 -15.49
C TYR A 333 -13.68 -25.70 -16.48
N LEU A 334 -14.77 -26.43 -16.17
CA LEU A 334 -15.28 -27.50 -17.03
C LEU A 334 -15.72 -27.02 -18.41
N ASN A 335 -16.03 -25.72 -18.56
CA ASN A 335 -16.37 -25.07 -19.82
C ASN A 335 -15.19 -24.28 -20.42
N GLY A 336 -13.96 -24.60 -20.02
CA GLY A 336 -12.75 -24.14 -20.69
C GLY A 336 -12.13 -22.86 -20.13
N TYR A 337 -12.60 -22.37 -18.98
CA TYR A 337 -11.94 -21.29 -18.23
C TYR A 337 -10.72 -21.86 -17.47
N ASP A 338 -9.66 -22.13 -18.22
CA ASP A 338 -8.39 -22.70 -17.74
C ASP A 338 -7.30 -21.63 -17.63
N LEU A 339 -6.11 -22.02 -17.17
CA LEU A 339 -4.94 -21.14 -17.06
C LEU A 339 -4.61 -20.44 -18.39
N ARG A 340 -4.79 -21.11 -19.53
CA ARG A 340 -4.50 -20.52 -20.85
C ARG A 340 -5.45 -19.37 -21.15
N HIS A 341 -6.74 -19.54 -20.89
CA HIS A 341 -7.70 -18.44 -21.02
C HIS A 341 -7.40 -17.30 -20.04
N PHE A 342 -7.03 -17.62 -18.79
CA PHE A 342 -6.58 -16.62 -17.82
C PHE A 342 -5.37 -15.81 -18.32
N LEU A 343 -4.36 -16.46 -18.92
CA LEU A 343 -3.20 -15.80 -19.50
C LEU A 343 -3.58 -14.86 -20.66
N VAL A 344 -4.53 -15.28 -21.52
CA VAL A 344 -5.09 -14.40 -22.56
C VAL A 344 -5.80 -13.20 -21.93
N GLY A 345 -6.56 -13.44 -20.85
CA GLY A 345 -7.19 -12.37 -20.06
C GLY A 345 -6.18 -11.34 -19.54
N GLY A 346 -4.96 -11.79 -19.20
CA GLY A 346 -3.82 -10.95 -18.79
C GLY A 346 -3.38 -9.90 -19.80
N LEU A 347 -3.75 -10.03 -21.08
CA LEU A 347 -3.51 -8.97 -22.07
C LEU A 347 -4.25 -7.67 -21.73
N THR A 348 -5.41 -7.77 -21.08
CA THR A 348 -6.20 -6.59 -20.70
C THR A 348 -5.46 -5.70 -19.70
N PRO A 349 -5.02 -6.20 -18.52
CA PRO A 349 -4.22 -5.40 -17.60
C PRO A 349 -2.85 -5.04 -18.20
N ALA A 350 -2.23 -5.90 -19.02
CA ALA A 350 -0.96 -5.59 -19.66
C ALA A 350 -1.04 -4.36 -20.59
N VAL A 351 -2.13 -4.20 -21.34
CA VAL A 351 -2.35 -3.01 -22.18
C VAL A 351 -2.39 -1.74 -21.34
N ILE A 352 -3.05 -1.76 -20.17
CA ILE A 352 -3.08 -0.62 -19.26
C ILE A 352 -1.66 -0.28 -18.78
N GLU A 353 -0.97 -1.28 -18.23
CA GLU A 353 0.38 -1.11 -17.69
C GLU A 353 1.34 -0.57 -18.74
N ILE A 354 1.33 -1.14 -19.95
CA ILE A 354 2.23 -0.72 -21.04
C ILE A 354 1.90 0.69 -21.50
N VAL A 355 0.65 0.99 -21.86
CA VAL A 355 0.27 2.30 -22.42
C VAL A 355 0.47 3.40 -21.39
N LEU A 356 0.04 3.18 -20.16
CA LEU A 356 0.07 4.19 -19.11
C LEU A 356 1.50 4.41 -18.61
N ARG A 357 2.30 3.36 -18.38
CA ARG A 357 3.72 3.53 -17.98
C ARG A 357 4.55 4.12 -19.11
N ALA A 358 4.37 3.69 -20.36
CA ALA A 358 5.09 4.27 -21.48
C ALA A 358 4.75 5.76 -21.66
N GLY A 359 3.46 6.12 -21.54
CA GLY A 359 3.03 7.52 -21.61
C GLY A 359 3.63 8.40 -20.50
N ILE A 360 3.66 7.89 -19.27
CA ILE A 360 4.29 8.59 -18.14
C ILE A 360 5.80 8.74 -18.37
N MET A 361 6.49 7.67 -18.78
CA MET A 361 7.94 7.72 -19.03
C MET A 361 8.28 8.69 -20.15
N LEU A 362 7.51 8.69 -21.24
CA LEU A 362 7.72 9.61 -22.35
C LEU A 362 7.51 11.06 -21.91
N ARG A 363 6.48 11.32 -21.11
CA ARG A 363 6.22 12.65 -20.54
C ARG A 363 7.35 13.09 -19.61
N HIS A 364 7.77 12.22 -18.69
CA HIS A 364 8.84 12.51 -17.76
C HIS A 364 10.14 12.85 -18.50
N TYR A 365 10.48 12.07 -19.54
CA TYR A 365 11.61 12.33 -20.41
C TYR A 365 11.48 13.67 -21.15
N ALA A 366 10.29 14.00 -21.66
CA ALA A 366 10.06 15.27 -22.35
C ALA A 366 10.20 16.50 -21.43
N GLU A 367 9.82 16.37 -20.16
CA GLU A 367 9.87 17.45 -19.17
C GLU A 367 11.25 17.61 -18.52
N HIS A 368 11.96 16.50 -18.25
CA HIS A 368 13.19 16.49 -17.43
C HIS A 368 14.44 16.00 -18.18
N GLY A 369 14.29 15.40 -19.37
CA GLY A 369 15.40 14.80 -20.12
C GLY A 369 15.92 13.48 -19.54
N GLU A 370 15.29 12.96 -18.48
CA GLU A 370 15.73 11.77 -17.75
C GLU A 370 14.95 10.52 -18.16
N VAL A 371 15.65 9.39 -18.26
CA VAL A 371 15.06 8.09 -18.63
C VAL A 371 14.68 7.28 -17.39
N THR A 372 15.31 7.55 -16.25
CA THR A 372 15.08 6.85 -15.00
C THR A 372 13.86 7.40 -14.29
N PHE A 373 12.79 6.62 -14.23
CA PHE A 373 11.56 7.01 -13.56
C PHE A 373 11.12 5.96 -12.52
N THR A 374 10.90 6.38 -11.27
CA THR A 374 10.46 5.51 -10.18
C THR A 374 8.94 5.57 -9.99
N PHE A 375 8.25 4.52 -10.45
CA PHE A 375 6.78 4.43 -10.37
C PHE A 375 6.23 4.26 -8.95
N ASP A 376 6.93 3.49 -8.11
CA ASP A 376 6.40 3.03 -6.83
C ASP A 376 6.23 4.14 -5.79
N GLN A 377 6.93 5.27 -5.98
CA GLN A 377 6.91 6.39 -5.05
C GLN A 377 5.90 7.48 -5.46
N ASN A 378 5.37 7.44 -6.67
CA ASN A 378 4.52 8.51 -7.19
C ASN A 378 3.03 8.20 -6.97
N ALA A 379 2.45 8.85 -5.95
CA ALA A 379 1.05 8.67 -5.57
C ALA A 379 0.08 9.03 -6.70
N LYS A 380 0.41 10.03 -7.53
CA LYS A 380 -0.39 10.42 -8.70
C LYS A 380 -0.53 9.27 -9.67
N TYR A 381 0.58 8.65 -10.07
CA TYR A 381 0.57 7.57 -11.06
C TYR A 381 -0.10 6.29 -10.55
N ARG A 382 -0.02 6.01 -9.25
CA ARG A 382 -0.82 4.94 -8.62
C ARG A 382 -2.32 5.18 -8.78
N THR A 383 -2.79 6.41 -8.59
CA THR A 383 -4.22 6.73 -8.78
C THR A 383 -4.65 6.62 -10.26
N MET A 384 -3.75 6.95 -11.19
CA MET A 384 -4.00 6.79 -12.63
C MET A 384 -4.14 5.31 -13.01
N LEU A 385 -3.21 4.45 -12.57
CA LEU A 385 -3.28 2.99 -12.78
C LEU A 385 -4.57 2.41 -12.20
N LEU A 386 -4.89 2.73 -10.93
CA LEU A 386 -6.12 2.28 -10.29
C LEU A 386 -7.35 2.64 -11.13
N SER A 387 -7.41 3.86 -11.65
CA SER A 387 -8.56 4.35 -12.39
C SER A 387 -8.66 3.74 -13.78
N ALA A 388 -7.54 3.55 -14.48
CA ALA A 388 -7.52 2.84 -15.76
C ALA A 388 -7.95 1.37 -15.60
N HIS A 389 -7.46 0.69 -14.56
CA HIS A 389 -7.93 -0.66 -14.22
C HIS A 389 -9.41 -0.67 -13.80
N GLY A 390 -9.89 0.37 -13.13
CA GLY A 390 -11.29 0.56 -12.79
C GLY A 390 -12.18 0.70 -14.03
N ILE A 391 -11.78 1.50 -15.02
CA ILE A 391 -12.49 1.62 -16.31
C ILE A 391 -12.60 0.26 -17.00
N ALA A 392 -11.50 -0.48 -17.12
CA ALA A 392 -11.52 -1.80 -17.75
C ALA A 392 -12.28 -2.86 -16.94
N ALA A 393 -12.23 -2.81 -15.59
CA ALA A 393 -13.03 -3.68 -14.73
C ALA A 393 -14.53 -3.39 -14.87
N MET A 394 -14.92 -2.12 -14.92
CA MET A 394 -16.31 -1.72 -15.20
C MET A 394 -16.75 -2.19 -16.58
N ALA A 395 -15.91 -2.03 -17.61
CA ALA A 395 -16.21 -2.51 -18.95
C ALA A 395 -16.38 -4.05 -18.99
N ASN A 396 -15.53 -4.79 -18.29
CA ASN A 396 -15.66 -6.24 -18.15
C ASN A 396 -16.95 -6.63 -17.40
N GLY A 397 -17.30 -5.91 -16.33
CA GLY A 397 -18.59 -6.06 -15.64
C GLY A 397 -19.78 -5.80 -16.58
N GLY A 398 -19.70 -4.76 -17.41
CA GLY A 398 -20.66 -4.48 -18.48
C GLY A 398 -20.75 -5.61 -19.51
N LYS A 399 -19.60 -6.17 -19.94
CA LYS A 399 -19.52 -7.34 -20.83
C LYS A 399 -20.25 -8.54 -20.23
N VAL A 400 -20.04 -8.82 -18.95
CA VAL A 400 -20.73 -9.91 -18.23
C VAL A 400 -22.24 -9.66 -18.18
N ALA A 401 -22.66 -8.43 -17.88
CA ALA A 401 -24.08 -8.04 -17.83
C ALA A 401 -24.76 -8.18 -19.20
N LEU A 402 -24.12 -7.71 -20.28
CA LEU A 402 -24.62 -7.83 -21.66
C LEU A 402 -24.74 -9.30 -22.10
N LEU A 403 -23.86 -10.16 -21.60
CA LEU A 403 -23.91 -11.62 -21.83
C LEU A 403 -24.80 -12.34 -20.80
N GLN A 404 -25.85 -11.68 -20.29
CA GLN A 404 -26.86 -12.24 -19.38
C GLN A 404 -26.26 -12.85 -18.10
N GLY A 405 -25.18 -12.27 -17.59
CA GLY A 405 -24.50 -12.77 -16.40
C GLY A 405 -23.70 -14.04 -16.63
N ASN A 406 -23.28 -14.35 -17.87
CA ASN A 406 -22.44 -15.49 -18.18
C ASN A 406 -21.09 -15.37 -17.44
N PRO A 407 -20.79 -16.25 -16.47
CA PRO A 407 -19.57 -16.11 -15.67
C PRO A 407 -18.31 -16.43 -16.48
N LEU A 408 -18.41 -17.06 -17.66
CA LEU A 408 -17.26 -17.24 -18.56
C LEU A 408 -16.76 -15.94 -19.18
N ALA A 409 -17.54 -14.86 -19.14
CA ALA A 409 -17.15 -13.56 -19.66
C ALA A 409 -16.30 -12.75 -18.68
N ILE A 410 -16.21 -13.17 -17.41
CA ILE A 410 -15.39 -12.45 -16.43
C ILE A 410 -13.92 -12.54 -16.82
N ASN A 411 -13.17 -11.45 -16.68
CA ASN A 411 -11.73 -11.47 -16.87
C ASN A 411 -11.03 -11.44 -15.50
N LEU A 412 -10.76 -12.63 -14.93
CA LEU A 412 -10.16 -12.74 -13.61
C LEU A 412 -8.80 -12.03 -13.51
N ALA A 413 -8.00 -12.03 -14.58
CA ALA A 413 -6.71 -11.33 -14.58
C ALA A 413 -6.89 -9.81 -14.40
N GLN A 414 -7.86 -9.21 -15.10
CA GLN A 414 -8.18 -7.79 -14.93
C GLN A 414 -8.72 -7.48 -13.53
N TRP A 415 -9.59 -8.34 -12.98
CA TRP A 415 -10.11 -8.16 -11.63
C TRP A 415 -9.00 -8.30 -10.57
N TYR A 416 -8.06 -9.23 -10.74
CA TYR A 416 -6.91 -9.36 -9.84
C TYR A 416 -6.00 -8.13 -9.90
N ALA A 417 -5.71 -7.61 -11.11
CA ALA A 417 -4.94 -6.38 -11.26
C ALA A 417 -5.66 -5.19 -10.59
N PHE A 418 -6.96 -5.02 -10.85
CA PHE A 418 -7.76 -3.96 -10.24
C PHE A 418 -7.77 -4.05 -8.70
N ILE A 419 -8.04 -5.23 -8.14
CA ILE A 419 -8.03 -5.46 -6.69
C ILE A 419 -6.63 -5.20 -6.11
N GLY A 420 -5.58 -5.60 -6.83
CA GLY A 420 -4.18 -5.37 -6.47
C GLY A 420 -3.82 -3.90 -6.32
N TYR A 421 -4.45 -3.01 -7.09
CA TYR A 421 -4.31 -1.55 -6.92
C TYR A 421 -5.31 -0.96 -5.93
N LEU A 422 -6.52 -1.51 -5.87
CA LEU A 422 -7.60 -0.99 -5.03
C LEU A 422 -7.29 -1.16 -3.55
N ILE A 423 -6.85 -2.35 -3.11
CA ILE A 423 -6.60 -2.63 -1.69
C ILE A 423 -5.52 -1.70 -1.11
N PRO A 424 -4.31 -1.57 -1.71
CA PRO A 424 -3.30 -0.64 -1.21
C PRO A 424 -3.76 0.82 -1.23
N SER A 425 -4.52 1.24 -2.24
CA SER A 425 -5.05 2.61 -2.28
C SER A 425 -6.09 2.87 -1.19
N LEU A 426 -7.00 1.92 -0.94
CA LEU A 426 -7.96 2.01 0.17
C LEU A 426 -7.24 2.04 1.52
N HIS A 427 -6.21 1.21 1.71
CA HIS A 427 -5.40 1.26 2.92
C HIS A 427 -4.76 2.63 3.11
N SER A 428 -4.11 3.15 2.08
CA SER A 428 -3.48 4.47 2.13
C SER A 428 -4.48 5.59 2.41
N TRP A 429 -5.69 5.53 1.85
CA TRP A 429 -6.72 6.54 2.10
C TRP A 429 -7.34 6.46 3.50
N LEU A 430 -7.55 5.25 4.03
CA LEU A 430 -8.21 5.04 5.32
C LEU A 430 -7.26 5.19 6.51
N PHE A 431 -6.02 4.74 6.38
CA PHE A 431 -5.08 4.64 7.51
C PHE A 431 -3.89 5.59 7.39
N ASP A 432 -3.35 5.79 6.20
CA ASP A 432 -2.09 6.51 6.03
C ASP A 432 -2.28 7.98 5.62
N ALA A 433 -3.48 8.40 5.22
CA ALA A 433 -3.71 9.72 4.62
C ALA A 433 -3.25 10.89 5.52
N GLN A 434 -3.54 10.82 6.82
CA GLN A 434 -3.09 11.83 7.77
C GLN A 434 -1.58 11.82 7.95
N ARG A 435 -0.99 10.63 8.09
CA ARG A 435 0.47 10.46 8.22
C ARG A 435 1.20 10.98 6.99
N LEU A 436 0.76 10.57 5.79
CA LEU A 436 1.34 11.00 4.52
C LEU A 436 1.22 12.51 4.31
N ARG A 437 0.09 13.11 4.73
CA ARG A 437 -0.10 14.55 4.70
C ARG A 437 0.89 15.26 5.63
N THR A 438 1.08 14.75 6.85
CA THR A 438 2.04 15.30 7.81
C THR A 438 3.49 15.14 7.34
N GLU A 439 3.88 13.97 6.84
CA GLU A 439 5.22 13.73 6.28
C GLU A 439 5.50 14.63 5.07
N HIS A 440 4.50 14.87 4.21
CA HIS A 440 4.61 15.79 3.08
C HIS A 440 4.80 17.24 3.53
N ILE A 441 4.00 17.69 4.51
CA ILE A 441 4.15 19.02 5.11
C ILE A 441 5.56 19.17 5.72
N GLN A 442 6.05 18.17 6.46
CA GLN A 442 7.38 18.18 7.08
C GLN A 442 8.54 18.24 6.06
N LYS A 443 8.41 17.56 4.92
CA LYS A 443 9.44 17.58 3.86
C LYS A 443 9.52 18.91 3.13
N ILE A 444 8.37 19.54 2.87
CA ILE A 444 8.32 20.83 2.18
C ILE A 444 8.67 21.98 3.13
N SER A 445 8.39 21.82 4.42
CA SER A 445 8.41 22.93 5.38
C SER A 445 9.77 23.60 5.54
N ALA A 446 10.91 22.88 5.62
CA ALA A 446 12.18 23.54 5.95
C ALA A 446 12.62 24.62 4.92
N PRO A 447 12.76 24.31 3.62
CA PRO A 447 13.18 25.31 2.64
C PRO A 447 12.12 26.39 2.36
N VAL A 448 10.83 26.04 2.44
CA VAL A 448 9.73 27.00 2.21
C VAL A 448 9.57 27.95 3.39
N TRP A 449 9.76 27.48 4.63
CA TRP A 449 9.79 28.35 5.81
C TRP A 449 10.98 29.30 5.77
N ASP A 450 12.16 28.83 5.37
CA ASP A 450 13.34 29.69 5.25
C ASP A 450 13.11 30.84 4.23
N GLU A 451 12.47 30.53 3.10
CA GLU A 451 12.13 31.54 2.07
C GLU A 451 11.02 32.50 2.53
N LEU A 452 9.97 31.99 3.20
CA LEU A 452 8.89 32.81 3.77
C LEU A 452 9.42 33.72 4.89
N LEU A 453 10.33 33.23 5.74
CA LEU A 453 11.02 34.02 6.76
C LEU A 453 11.88 35.11 6.12
N LEU A 454 12.57 34.80 5.02
CA LEU A 454 13.34 35.81 4.28
C LEU A 454 12.44 36.91 3.69
N ASN A 455 11.33 36.51 3.06
CA ASN A 455 10.38 37.43 2.43
C ASN A 455 9.67 38.32 3.45
N SER A 456 9.20 37.74 4.56
CA SER A 456 8.61 38.49 5.68
C SER A 456 9.61 39.45 6.32
N THR A 457 10.86 39.03 6.54
CA THR A 457 11.94 39.91 7.05
C THR A 457 12.19 41.08 6.10
N THR A 458 12.13 40.85 4.79
CA THR A 458 12.32 41.88 3.76
C THR A 458 11.16 42.88 3.74
N LEU A 459 9.92 42.39 3.86
CA LEU A 459 8.71 43.20 3.99
C LEU A 459 8.72 44.06 5.26
N ILE A 460 9.05 43.48 6.41
CA ILE A 460 9.16 44.19 7.68
C ILE A 460 10.22 45.28 7.60
N ARG A 461 11.38 45.00 6.99
CA ARG A 461 12.43 46.00 6.79
C ARG A 461 11.94 47.17 5.92
N HIS A 462 11.19 46.88 4.87
CA HIS A 462 10.65 47.90 3.97
C HIS A 462 9.61 48.80 4.65
N VAL A 463 8.71 48.20 5.43
CA VAL A 463 7.69 48.92 6.22
C VAL A 463 8.37 49.74 7.33
N ALA A 464 9.34 49.18 8.05
CA ALA A 464 10.09 49.89 9.08
C ALA A 464 10.84 51.11 8.52
N THR A 465 11.47 50.99 7.35
CA THR A 465 12.12 52.13 6.68
C THR A 465 11.16 53.21 6.24
N GLN A 466 9.93 52.86 5.87
CA GLN A 466 8.90 53.85 5.52
C GLN A 466 8.38 54.58 6.76
N ILE A 467 8.22 53.87 7.88
CA ILE A 467 7.79 54.46 9.17
C ILE A 467 8.86 55.44 9.69
N ASP A 468 10.15 55.08 9.61
CA ASP A 468 11.26 55.95 10.04
C ASP A 468 11.35 57.26 9.22
N THR A 469 11.05 57.20 7.91
CA THR A 469 10.99 58.41 7.07
C THR A 469 9.81 59.33 7.36
N THR A 470 8.71 58.80 7.89
CA THR A 470 7.56 59.63 8.33
C THR A 470 7.74 60.23 9.72
N VAL A 471 8.51 59.59 10.61
CA VAL A 471 8.78 60.12 11.97
C VAL A 471 9.89 61.18 11.96
N THR A 472 10.73 61.24 10.92
CA THR A 472 11.75 62.29 10.76
C THR A 472 11.25 63.54 9.99
N LEU A 473 9.99 63.55 9.52
CA LEU A 473 9.37 64.67 8.81
C LEU A 473 8.17 65.30 9.56
N GLN A 474 8.03 65.05 10.86
CA GLN A 474 7.23 65.84 11.81
C GLN A 474 8.15 66.45 12.85
#